data_AF-A0A7I7LKN7-F1
#
_entry.id   AF-A0A7I7LKN7-F1
#
_cell.length_a   1.000
_cell.length_b   1.000
_cell.length_c   1.000
_cell.angle_alpha   90.00
_cell.angle_beta   90.00
_cell.angle_gamma   90.00
#
_symmetry.space_group_name_H-M   'P 1'
#
loop_
_entity.id
_entity.type
_entity.pdbx_description
1 polymer ?
#
loop_
_entity_poly.entity_id
_entity_poly.type
_entity_poly.pdbx_seq_one_letter_code
_entity_poly.pdbx_strand_id
1 'polypeptide(L)' 'MHHTDEWAAGGPTDVDKLTFACKPDHKLAGNGWRTTKFPNGRTAWIPPPQLDRGARTNDYHHPERLFDDEGP' A
#
# COMPACT_ATOMS: atom_id res chain seq x y z
N MET A 1 0.45 -8.87 5.96
CA MET A 1 0.97 -7.57 6.45
C MET A 1 2.40 -7.42 6.00
N HIS A 2 2.82 -6.21 5.64
CA HIS A 2 4.19 -5.85 5.31
C HIS A 2 4.61 -4.63 6.14
N HIS A 3 5.85 -4.62 6.64
CA HIS A 3 6.39 -3.47 7.37
C HIS A 3 6.80 -2.36 6.41
N THR A 4 6.38 -1.14 6.69
CA THR A 4 6.80 0.04 5.90
C THR A 4 8.26 0.41 6.15
N ASP A 5 8.71 0.19 7.39
CA ASP A 5 10.10 0.26 7.82
C ASP A 5 10.55 -1.18 8.12
N GLU A 6 11.44 -1.74 7.29
CA GLU A 6 11.79 -3.16 7.31
C GLU A 6 12.15 -3.69 8.71
N TRP A 7 11.39 -4.67 9.19
CA TRP A 7 11.61 -5.27 10.52
C TRP A 7 13.01 -5.86 10.66
N ALA A 8 13.50 -6.52 9.60
CA ALA A 8 14.83 -7.13 9.60
C ALA A 8 15.97 -6.10 9.76
N ALA A 9 15.71 -4.82 9.48
CA ALA A 9 16.62 -3.71 9.69
C ALA A 9 16.42 -2.99 11.05
N GLY A 10 15.64 -3.58 11.97
CA GLY A 10 15.29 -2.97 13.25
C GLY A 10 14.04 -2.08 13.19
N GLY A 11 13.22 -2.22 12.15
CA GLY A 11 11.98 -1.47 12.00
C GLY A 11 10.94 -1.78 13.09
N PRO A 12 10.12 -0.80 13.49
CA PRO A 12 9.07 -0.94 14.50
C PRO A 12 7.98 -1.94 14.08
N THR A 13 7.29 -2.50 15.07
CA THR A 13 6.14 -3.41 14.90
C THR A 13 4.80 -2.73 15.18
N ASP A 14 4.78 -1.41 15.31
CA ASP A 14 3.56 -0.64 15.57
C ASP A 14 2.55 -0.81 14.42
N VAL A 15 1.26 -0.85 14.75
CA VAL A 15 0.19 -1.05 13.74
C VAL A 15 0.21 0.04 12.65
N ASP A 16 0.69 1.23 12.99
CA ASP A 16 0.81 2.37 12.07
C ASP A 16 1.94 2.17 11.04
N LYS A 17 2.89 1.28 11.34
CA LYS A 17 4.06 0.96 10.51
C LYS A 17 3.84 -0.27 9.64
N LEU A 18 2.60 -0.75 9.54
CA LEU A 18 2.22 -1.90 8.73
C LEU A 18 1.28 -1.52 7.58
N THR A 19 1.41 -2.24 6.48
CA THR A 19 0.51 -2.18 5.31
C THR A 19 -0.06 -3.55 4.99
N PHE A 20 -1.25 -3.59 4.39
CA PHE A 20 -1.88 -4.84 3.98
C PHE A 20 -1.31 -5.32 2.65
N ALA A 21 -0.92 -6.59 2.62
CA ALA A 21 -0.39 -7.25 1.43
C ALA A 21 -0.82 -8.72 1.44
N CYS A 22 -1.22 -9.24 0.27
CA CYS A 22 -1.44 -10.67 0.06
C CYS A 22 -0.09 -11.40 -0.09
N LYS A 23 -0.07 -12.73 0.02
CA LYS A 23 1.18 -13.50 0.02
C LYS A 23 2.01 -13.31 -1.26
N PRO A 24 1.45 -13.35 -2.49
CA PRO A 24 2.19 -13.03 -3.71
C PRO A 24 2.80 -11.62 -3.69
N ASP A 25 1.99 -10.59 -3.42
CA ASP A 25 2.45 -9.20 -3.48
C ASP A 25 3.45 -8.87 -2.38
N HIS A 26 3.32 -9.50 -1.20
CA HIS A 26 4.29 -9.37 -0.12
C HIS A 26 5.71 -9.77 -0.53
N LYS A 27 5.85 -10.72 -1.47
CA LYS A 27 7.17 -11.10 -1.99
C LYS A 27 7.77 -10.04 -2.92
N LEU A 28 6.94 -9.18 -3.51
CA LEU A 28 7.39 -8.11 -4.39
C LEU A 28 7.81 -6.87 -3.59
N ALA A 29 7.23 -6.67 -2.40
CA ALA A 29 7.65 -5.62 -1.49
C ALA A 29 9.13 -5.82 -1.08
N GLY A 30 9.94 -4.78 -1.27
CA GLY A 30 11.41 -4.82 -1.14
C GLY A 30 12.15 -5.23 -2.43
N ASN A 31 11.47 -5.85 -3.39
CA ASN A 31 12.03 -6.23 -4.70
C ASN A 31 11.66 -5.20 -5.80
N GLY A 32 12.02 -3.94 -5.54
CA GLY A 32 11.72 -2.80 -6.44
C GLY A 32 10.33 -2.19 -6.23
N TRP A 33 9.43 -2.88 -5.53
CA TRP A 33 8.17 -2.32 -5.04
C TRP A 33 8.31 -1.89 -3.58
N ARG A 34 7.66 -0.78 -3.21
CA ARG A 34 7.56 -0.31 -1.83
C ARG A 34 6.11 -0.09 -1.45
N THR A 35 5.78 -0.22 -0.18
CA THR A 35 4.47 0.17 0.33
C THR A 35 4.57 1.28 1.37
N THR A 36 3.53 2.08 1.47
CA THR A 36 3.38 3.08 2.54
C THR A 36 1.92 3.20 2.95
N LYS A 37 1.65 3.72 4.14
CA LYS A 37 0.30 4.03 4.60
C LYS A 37 0.04 5.52 4.44
N PHE A 38 -1.02 5.88 3.72
CA PHE A 38 -1.47 7.26 3.62
C PHE A 38 -2.16 7.73 4.91
N PRO A 39 -2.26 9.05 5.16
CA PRO A 39 -2.93 9.59 6.35
C PRO A 39 -4.39 9.12 6.53
N ASN A 40 -5.07 8.78 5.43
CA ASN A 40 -6.43 8.21 5.45
C ASN A 40 -6.45 6.68 5.67
N GLY A 41 -5.34 6.08 6.08
CA GLY A 41 -5.21 4.65 6.37
C GLY A 41 -5.07 3.75 5.14
N ARG A 42 -5.15 4.28 3.91
CA ARG A 42 -5.01 3.47 2.69
C ARG A 42 -3.57 3.00 2.51
N THR A 43 -3.41 1.75 2.07
CA THR A 43 -2.11 1.21 1.64
C THR A 43 -1.83 1.67 0.22
N ALA A 44 -0.72 2.39 0.04
CA ALA A 44 -0.20 2.78 -1.25
C ALA A 44 0.94 1.83 -1.68
N TRP A 45 0.92 1.42 -2.95
CA TRP A 45 1.98 0.66 -3.61
C TRP A 45 2.74 1.59 -4.56
N ILE A 46 4.05 1.64 -4.37
CA ILE A 46 4.97 2.46 -5.15
C ILE A 46 5.77 1.50 -6.06
N PRO A 47 5.55 1.56 -7.39
CA PRO A 47 6.25 0.70 -8.34
C PRO A 47 7.71 1.12 -8.52
N PRO A 48 8.54 0.26 -9.14
CA PRO A 48 9.81 0.70 -9.72
C PRO A 48 9.57 1.74 -10.83
N PRO A 49 10.50 2.68 -11.10
CA PRO A 49 10.28 3.82 -11.99
C PRO A 49 9.77 3.45 -13.39
N GLN A 50 10.21 2.32 -13.93
CA GLN A 50 9.83 1.85 -15.26
C GLN A 50 8.34 1.44 -15.36
N LEU A 51 7.69 1.19 -14.23
CA LEU A 51 6.29 0.77 -14.14
C LEU A 51 5.41 1.86 -13.50
N ASP A 52 5.95 3.05 -13.24
CA ASP A 52 5.19 4.13 -12.60
C ASP A 52 4.16 4.75 -13.56
N ARG A 53 2.88 4.53 -13.26
CA ARG A 53 1.74 5.12 -13.98
C ARG A 53 0.95 6.13 -13.14
N GLY A 54 1.52 6.61 -12.02
CA GLY A 54 0.89 7.58 -11.12
C GLY A 54 -0.12 7.01 -10.12
N ALA A 55 -0.80 5.91 -10.45
CA ALA A 55 -1.68 5.23 -9.50
C ALA A 55 -0.88 4.65 -8.31
N ARG A 56 -1.44 4.76 -7.10
CA ARG A 56 -0.83 4.26 -5.85
C ARG A 56 -1.74 3.31 -5.08
N THR A 57 -3.05 3.45 -5.22
CA THR A 57 -4.05 2.66 -4.52
C THR A 57 -4.91 1.91 -5.54
N ASN A 58 -5.53 0.80 -5.12
CA ASN A 58 -6.40 -0.01 -5.95
C ASN A 58 -7.80 -0.08 -5.32
N ASP A 59 -8.82 0.20 -6.13
CA ASP A 59 -10.24 0.19 -5.74
C ASP A 59 -11.02 -1.01 -6.30
N TYR A 60 -10.33 -2.01 -6.86
CA TYR A 60 -10.94 -3.22 -7.42
C TYR A 60 -11.88 -3.96 -6.45
N HIS A 61 -11.53 -4.03 -5.17
CA HIS A 61 -12.38 -4.64 -4.13
C HIS A 61 -13.25 -3.63 -3.38
N HIS A 62 -13.18 -2.36 -3.78
CA HIS A 62 -13.92 -1.25 -3.18
C HIS A 62 -14.44 -0.29 -4.25
N PRO A 63 -15.22 -0.78 -5.23
CA PRO A 63 -15.72 0.03 -6.33
C PRO A 63 -16.61 1.19 -5.85
N GLU A 64 -17.19 1.09 -4.64
CA GLU A 64 -17.94 2.17 -3.99
C GLU A 64 -17.15 3.48 -3.91
N ARG A 65 -15.81 3.42 -3.86
CA ARG A 65 -14.93 4.60 -3.78
C ARG A 65 -14.77 5.36 -5.10
N LEU A 66 -15.26 4.81 -6.20
CA LEU A 66 -15.24 5.47 -7.50
C LEU A 66 -16.45 6.38 -7.70
N PHE A 67 -17.44 6.27 -6.82
CA PHE A 67 -18.61 7.14 -6.80
C PHE A 67 -18.36 8.21 -5.75
N ASP A 68 -18.60 9.47 -6.09
CA ASP A 68 -18.55 10.55 -5.11
C ASP A 68 -19.63 10.31 -4.04
N ASP A 69 -19.32 10.65 -2.78
CA ASP A 69 -20.30 10.77 -1.70
C ASP A 69 -21.24 11.99 -1.91
N GLU A 70 -21.62 12.31 -3.15
CA GLU A 70 -22.76 13.19 -3.42
C GLU A 70 -24.06 12.41 -3.21
N GLY A 71 -24.36 12.14 -1.93
CA GLY A 71 -25.75 12.05 -1.50
C GLY A 71 -26.38 13.46 -1.51
N PRO A 72 -27.72 13.57 -1.63
CA PRO A 72 -28.43 14.86 -1.71
C PRO A 72 -28.19 15.78 -0.51
#